data_AF-A0A8H6GK30-F1
#
_entry.id   AF-A0A8H6GK30-F1
#
_cell.length_a   1.000
_cell.length_b   1.000
_cell.length_c   1.000
_cell.angle_alpha   90.00
_cell.angle_beta   90.00
_cell.angle_gamma   90.00
#
_symmetry.space_group_name_H-M   'P 1'
#
loop_
_entity.id
_entity.type
_entity.pdbx_description
1 polymer ?
#
loop_
_entity_poly.entity_id
_entity_poly.type
_entity_poly.pdbx_seq_one_letter_code
_entity_poly.pdbx_strand_id
1 'polypeptide(L)'
;MSDPHAGSQSGGSPPASRRKTRTRTTTACTACRARRTRCDSQKPGCGYCRIRGLKCQYEQSIPVPPNRVEAELAAIHERLDYIVGRLPLDATQQPTIVPHGVLVDPSQGCHVFTGEEKLPFQLLGTECVMAILGLGPGFAEEIARLERNVPPVWSGHSSRMHLIQQQHALMALAAFSRYIHIWYPILHPGFSTRYLSIISGTLTPGPESCLGLLVAAVGALAQRDYGLGGSGSENSSELYLEVAMASLPVVLTDKSIESVQCLFLLGIYHCCVSKPSQAYDYTMMASFKVQNLLKHVGASTGEPYQQAIRAYWAILLLESELRVQLDVVESGIWNQDDKVALPNSRRAWQFDIDTGSPESTNTSPAGSIMSAAEIPQNDRTQSFFLAEISMRRMLHRCNTAIRKSSHGEVVYAPSIALELELQLDEWYDYLPHVVRFQQLQVNNLADNDNLLYAEPLSIFLRVQYYCCKLSIYWPAIYQSIQDVDA
;
A
#
# COMPACT_ATOMS: atom_id res chain seq x y z
N MET A 1 -18.49 77.42 -31.46
CA MET A 1 -17.28 78.15 -31.89
C MET A 1 -16.12 77.32 -31.38
N SER A 2 -15.43 76.49 -32.15
CA SER A 2 -15.08 76.60 -33.56
C SER A 2 -14.87 75.22 -34.17
N ASP A 3 -15.22 75.11 -35.43
CA ASP A 3 -15.06 73.98 -36.35
C ASP A 3 -13.93 74.39 -37.37
N PRO A 4 -13.58 73.64 -38.44
CA PRO A 4 -12.52 72.61 -38.51
C PRO A 4 -11.56 72.79 -39.74
N HIS A 5 -10.86 71.70 -40.12
CA HIS A 5 -10.23 71.39 -41.44
C HIS A 5 -8.86 72.01 -41.82
N ALA A 6 -7.93 71.37 -42.56
CA ALA A 6 -7.82 70.02 -43.15
C ALA A 6 -6.41 69.81 -43.78
N GLY A 7 -6.00 68.53 -43.89
CA GLY A 7 -5.19 67.95 -44.99
C GLY A 7 -3.64 68.01 -44.87
N SER A 8 -2.85 67.04 -45.35
CA SER A 8 -3.08 65.71 -45.95
C SER A 8 -1.73 64.99 -46.15
N GLN A 9 -1.74 63.64 -46.05
CA GLN A 9 -0.95 62.61 -46.80
C GLN A 9 0.60 62.61 -46.72
N SER A 10 1.35 61.50 -46.78
CA SER A 10 1.12 60.04 -46.91
C SER A 10 2.49 59.30 -46.78
N GLY A 11 2.48 58.02 -46.41
CA GLY A 11 3.49 57.05 -46.89
C GLY A 11 4.23 56.13 -45.87
N GLY A 12 3.76 54.88 -45.73
CA GLY A 12 4.62 53.67 -45.77
C GLY A 12 5.19 53.01 -44.49
N SER A 13 4.47 51.98 -43.97
CA SER A 13 4.81 50.63 -43.42
C SER A 13 6.26 50.21 -43.01
N PRO A 14 6.52 49.08 -42.28
CA PRO A 14 5.83 48.36 -41.18
C PRO A 14 6.82 47.94 -40.02
N PRO A 15 6.67 46.78 -39.33
CA PRO A 15 6.45 46.62 -37.88
C PRO A 15 7.71 46.44 -36.99
N ALA A 16 7.63 46.82 -35.71
CA ALA A 16 8.67 46.50 -34.71
C ALA A 16 8.27 45.31 -33.83
N SER A 17 8.98 44.20 -33.99
CA SER A 17 8.82 42.96 -33.24
C SER A 17 9.11 43.11 -31.75
N ARG A 18 8.26 42.48 -30.91
CA ARG A 18 8.43 42.31 -29.46
C ARG A 18 9.84 41.80 -29.10
N ARG A 19 10.46 42.48 -28.13
CA ARG A 19 11.76 42.14 -27.53
C ARG A 19 11.73 40.76 -26.88
N LYS A 20 12.58 39.84 -27.36
CA LYS A 20 12.94 38.60 -26.65
C LYS A 20 13.89 38.92 -25.49
N THR A 21 13.51 38.49 -24.31
CA THR A 21 14.27 38.57 -23.06
C THR A 21 15.57 37.77 -23.21
N ARG A 22 16.70 38.42 -22.95
CA ARG A 22 18.04 37.94 -23.28
C ARG A 22 18.56 37.03 -22.17
N THR A 23 18.71 35.74 -22.49
CA THR A 23 19.30 34.69 -21.65
C THR A 23 20.72 35.10 -21.22
N ARG A 24 20.97 35.12 -19.90
CA ARG A 24 22.22 35.57 -19.28
C ARG A 24 23.26 34.45 -19.33
N THR A 25 24.24 34.57 -20.23
CA THR A 25 25.51 33.84 -20.13
C THR A 25 26.65 34.85 -20.31
N THR A 26 27.08 35.47 -19.20
CA THR A 26 28.02 36.60 -19.19
C THR A 26 29.47 36.12 -19.11
N THR A 27 29.94 35.39 -20.12
CA THR A 27 31.38 35.13 -20.28
C THR A 27 31.97 36.22 -21.18
N ALA A 28 32.78 37.11 -20.62
CA ALA A 28 33.48 38.15 -21.39
C ALA A 28 34.56 37.53 -22.29
N CYS A 29 34.75 38.06 -23.51
CA CYS A 29 35.79 37.60 -24.44
C CYS A 29 37.22 37.81 -23.88
N THR A 30 38.19 37.06 -24.39
CA THR A 30 39.60 37.09 -23.93
C THR A 30 40.22 38.49 -24.01
N ALA A 31 39.96 39.24 -25.08
CA ALA A 31 40.43 40.61 -25.25
C ALA A 31 39.84 41.58 -24.21
N CYS A 32 38.55 41.45 -23.88
CA CYS A 32 37.92 42.27 -22.83
C CYS A 32 38.37 41.86 -21.43
N ARG A 33 38.61 40.56 -21.18
CA ARG A 33 39.18 40.05 -19.93
C ARG A 33 40.58 40.57 -19.70
N ALA A 34 41.48 40.46 -20.68
CA ALA A 34 42.87 40.94 -20.58
C ALA A 34 42.95 42.44 -20.28
N ARG A 35 41.99 43.22 -20.79
CA ARG A 35 41.93 44.68 -20.62
C ARG A 35 41.00 45.14 -19.50
N ARG A 36 40.45 44.21 -18.69
CA ARG A 36 39.48 44.48 -17.61
C ARG A 36 38.36 45.46 -18.01
N THR A 37 37.85 45.32 -19.24
CA THR A 37 36.81 46.20 -19.80
C THR A 37 35.49 45.44 -19.95
N ARG A 38 34.36 46.16 -19.84
CA ARG A 38 33.02 45.57 -19.98
C ARG A 38 32.81 44.98 -21.38
N CYS A 39 32.41 43.71 -21.44
CA CYS A 39 32.07 43.01 -22.68
C CYS A 39 30.54 42.96 -22.85
N ASP A 40 30.04 43.32 -24.03
CA ASP A 40 28.61 43.29 -24.38
C ASP A 40 28.15 41.93 -24.95
N SER A 41 29.05 40.94 -24.98
CA SER A 41 28.84 39.56 -25.38
C SER A 41 28.17 39.38 -26.76
N GLN A 42 28.33 40.34 -27.68
CA GLN A 42 27.83 40.19 -29.05
C GLN A 42 28.73 39.24 -29.86
N LYS A 43 28.12 38.44 -30.75
CA LYS A 43 28.78 37.57 -31.73
C LYS A 43 28.56 38.16 -33.14
N PRO A 44 29.53 38.09 -34.07
CA PRO A 44 30.81 37.38 -34.02
C PRO A 44 31.93 38.11 -33.25
N GLY A 45 31.73 39.37 -32.86
CA GLY A 45 32.66 40.12 -32.01
C GLY A 45 31.93 41.14 -31.15
N CYS A 46 32.43 41.35 -29.92
CA CYS A 46 31.86 42.31 -28.98
C CYS A 46 32.07 43.75 -29.50
N GLY A 47 31.19 44.69 -29.15
CA GLY A 47 31.22 46.06 -29.66
C GLY A 47 32.54 46.78 -29.37
N TYR A 48 33.10 46.55 -28.18
CA TYR A 48 34.42 47.10 -27.79
C TYR A 48 35.54 46.61 -28.70
N CYS A 49 35.60 45.29 -28.97
CA CYS A 49 36.63 44.71 -29.82
C CYS A 49 36.48 45.15 -31.27
N ARG A 50 35.23 45.29 -31.77
CA ARG A 50 34.96 45.74 -33.14
C ARG A 50 35.43 47.18 -33.37
N ILE A 51 35.14 48.09 -32.44
CA ILE A 51 35.53 49.51 -32.55
C ILE A 51 37.05 49.68 -32.49
N ARG A 52 37.73 48.87 -31.67
CA ARG A 52 39.18 48.97 -31.45
C ARG A 52 40.02 48.10 -32.41
N GLY A 53 39.39 47.40 -33.36
CA GLY A 53 40.08 46.49 -34.26
C GLY A 53 40.78 45.32 -33.55
N LEU A 54 40.29 44.91 -32.38
CA LEU A 54 40.89 43.84 -31.57
C LEU A 54 40.31 42.48 -31.96
N LYS A 55 41.15 41.44 -31.93
CA LYS A 55 40.73 40.05 -32.16
C LYS A 55 39.85 39.57 -31.00
N CYS A 56 38.54 39.45 -31.24
CA CYS A 56 37.57 39.01 -30.25
C CYS A 56 37.45 37.49 -30.26
N GLN A 57 37.98 36.81 -29.25
CA GLN A 57 37.83 35.37 -29.09
C GLN A 57 37.14 35.07 -27.75
N TYR A 58 36.12 34.22 -27.77
CA TYR A 58 35.57 33.62 -26.56
C TYR A 58 36.23 32.27 -26.38
N GLU A 59 36.69 31.94 -25.17
CA GLU A 59 37.21 30.62 -24.84
C GLU A 59 36.16 29.59 -25.26
N GLN A 60 36.50 28.72 -26.22
CA GLN A 60 35.68 27.55 -26.50
C GLN A 60 35.84 26.64 -25.30
N SER A 61 34.72 26.27 -24.66
CA SER A 61 34.72 25.30 -23.57
C SER A 61 35.41 24.04 -24.06
N ILE A 62 36.58 23.74 -23.49
CA ILE A 62 37.23 22.44 -23.62
C ILE A 62 36.20 21.40 -23.17
N PRO A 63 35.93 20.33 -23.95
CA PRO A 63 35.07 19.26 -23.47
C PRO A 63 35.69 18.72 -22.18
N VAL A 64 35.02 18.96 -21.05
CA VAL A 64 35.39 18.34 -19.79
C VAL A 64 35.21 16.83 -20.02
N PRO A 65 36.22 16.00 -19.77
CA PRO A 65 36.03 14.55 -19.85
C PRO A 65 34.86 14.17 -18.95
N PRO A 66 33.97 13.27 -19.39
CA PRO A 66 32.73 12.97 -18.67
C PRO A 66 33.07 12.60 -17.22
N ASN A 67 32.36 13.22 -16.28
CA ASN A 67 32.51 12.85 -14.87
C ASN A 67 32.13 11.37 -14.71
N ARG A 68 32.68 10.68 -13.70
CA ARG A 68 32.41 9.26 -13.46
C ARG A 68 30.91 8.92 -13.51
N VAL A 69 30.05 9.82 -13.01
CA VAL A 69 28.59 9.68 -13.06
C VAL A 69 28.02 9.69 -14.50
N GLU A 70 28.53 10.55 -15.39
CA GLU A 70 28.09 10.61 -16.80
C GLU A 70 28.56 9.40 -17.59
N ALA A 71 29.76 8.88 -17.30
CA ALA A 71 30.27 7.66 -17.88
C ALA A 71 29.47 6.41 -17.43
N GLU A 72 29.10 6.36 -16.15
CA GLU A 72 28.23 5.31 -15.61
C GLU A 72 26.81 5.39 -16.19
N LEU A 73 26.23 6.59 -16.33
CA LEU A 73 24.94 6.78 -17.00
C LEU A 73 24.97 6.35 -18.47
N ALA A 74 26.05 6.65 -19.20
CA ALA A 74 26.22 6.19 -20.58
C ALA A 74 26.34 4.66 -20.66
N ALA A 75 27.09 4.04 -19.74
CA ALA A 75 27.20 2.59 -19.66
C ALA A 75 25.87 1.90 -19.30
N ILE A 76 25.06 2.52 -18.45
CA ILE A 76 23.71 2.05 -18.13
C ILE A 76 22.80 2.11 -19.35
N HIS A 77 22.81 3.21 -20.12
CA HIS A 77 22.04 3.32 -21.35
C HIS A 77 22.45 2.28 -22.40
N GLU A 78 23.75 2.07 -22.62
CA GLU A 78 24.24 1.07 -23.57
C GLU A 78 23.82 -0.36 -23.18
N ARG A 79 23.80 -0.65 -21.87
CA ARG A 79 23.39 -1.94 -21.33
C ARG A 79 21.88 -2.15 -21.41
N LEU A 80 21.08 -1.10 -21.25
CA LEU A 80 19.64 -1.12 -21.49
C LEU A 80 19.35 -1.38 -22.98
N ASP A 81 20.03 -0.69 -23.89
CA ASP A 81 19.87 -0.90 -25.33
C ASP A 81 20.25 -2.33 -25.76
N TYR A 82 21.31 -2.89 -25.17
CA TYR A 82 21.71 -4.28 -25.38
C TYR A 82 20.65 -5.28 -24.88
N ILE A 83 20.06 -5.04 -23.71
CA ILE A 83 19.00 -5.89 -23.14
C ILE A 83 17.74 -5.80 -24.01
N VAL A 84 17.34 -4.59 -24.43
CA VAL A 84 16.22 -4.37 -25.34
C VAL A 84 16.45 -5.08 -26.68
N GLY A 85 17.69 -5.07 -27.20
CA GLY A 85 18.05 -5.79 -28.43
C GLY A 85 18.16 -7.33 -28.29
N ARG A 86 18.14 -7.87 -27.07
CA ARG A 86 18.25 -9.32 -26.79
C ARG A 86 16.95 -9.94 -26.31
N LEU A 87 15.95 -9.14 -25.98
CA LEU A 87 14.58 -9.60 -25.81
C LEU A 87 14.03 -10.00 -27.19
N PRO A 88 13.43 -11.20 -27.34
CA PRO A 88 12.76 -11.58 -28.57
C PRO A 88 11.49 -10.73 -28.71
N LEU A 89 11.63 -9.57 -29.36
CA LEU A 89 10.48 -8.87 -29.92
C LEU A 89 10.01 -9.71 -31.11
N ASP A 90 9.04 -10.59 -30.88
CA ASP A 90 8.28 -11.22 -31.95
C ASP A 90 7.66 -10.10 -32.81
N ALA A 91 8.29 -9.83 -33.95
CA ALA A 91 7.90 -8.80 -34.90
C ALA A 91 6.58 -9.12 -35.65
N THR A 92 5.78 -10.04 -35.15
CA THR A 92 4.44 -10.40 -35.66
C THR A 92 3.29 -9.93 -34.77
N GLN A 93 3.57 -9.29 -33.63
CA GLN A 93 2.60 -8.48 -32.91
C GLN A 93 3.20 -7.10 -32.63
N GLN A 94 3.29 -6.26 -33.66
CA GLN A 94 3.15 -4.84 -33.40
C GLN A 94 1.75 -4.66 -32.80
N PRO A 95 1.58 -4.20 -31.55
CA PRO A 95 0.31 -3.64 -31.16
C PRO A 95 0.10 -2.47 -32.11
N THR A 96 -0.83 -2.63 -33.05
CA THR A 96 -1.40 -1.50 -33.75
C THR A 96 -1.97 -0.62 -32.65
N ILE A 97 -1.26 0.45 -32.28
CA ILE A 97 -1.87 1.59 -31.62
C ILE A 97 -2.85 2.09 -32.66
N VAL A 98 -4.06 1.53 -32.64
CA VAL A 98 -5.17 2.08 -33.38
C VAL A 98 -5.48 3.37 -32.62
N PRO A 99 -5.39 4.54 -33.25
CA PRO A 99 -5.95 5.74 -32.67
C PRO A 99 -7.47 5.64 -32.82
N HIS A 100 -8.09 4.74 -32.06
CA HIS A 100 -9.52 4.84 -31.79
C HIS A 100 -9.64 5.84 -30.65
N GLY A 101 -9.88 7.07 -31.07
CA GLY A 101 -10.17 8.18 -30.20
C GLY A 101 -11.21 7.77 -29.16
N VAL A 102 -10.77 7.74 -27.91
CA VAL A 102 -11.62 8.23 -26.84
C VAL A 102 -11.88 9.68 -27.21
N LEU A 103 -13.10 9.97 -27.67
CA LEU A 103 -13.62 11.33 -27.58
C LEU A 103 -13.68 11.64 -26.09
N VAL A 104 -12.56 12.12 -25.55
CA VAL A 104 -12.57 12.87 -24.31
C VAL A 104 -13.38 14.10 -24.64
N ASP A 105 -14.58 14.15 -24.09
CA ASP A 105 -15.40 15.35 -24.13
C ASP A 105 -14.54 16.49 -23.57
N PRO A 106 -14.21 17.53 -24.36
CA PRO A 106 -13.39 18.65 -23.91
C PRO A 106 -14.09 19.49 -22.81
N SER A 107 -15.29 19.10 -22.37
CA SER A 107 -15.98 19.64 -21.20
C SER A 107 -15.67 18.92 -19.88
N GLN A 108 -14.94 17.80 -19.86
CA GLN A 108 -14.35 17.27 -18.63
C GLN A 108 -13.02 17.98 -18.37
N GLY A 109 -13.09 18.95 -17.46
CA GLY A 109 -11.96 19.80 -17.08
C GLY A 109 -10.74 19.01 -16.61
N CYS A 110 -9.58 19.64 -16.79
CA CYS A 110 -8.29 19.28 -16.22
C CYS A 110 -8.47 18.63 -14.85
N HIS A 111 -8.07 17.36 -14.70
CA HIS A 111 -8.17 16.63 -13.45
C HIS A 111 -7.36 17.37 -12.38
N VAL A 112 -8.07 18.16 -11.58
CA VAL A 112 -7.57 18.75 -10.35
C VAL A 112 -7.23 17.61 -9.42
N PHE A 113 -6.03 17.62 -8.83
CA PHE A 113 -5.57 16.66 -7.82
C PHE A 113 -6.61 16.51 -6.70
N THR A 114 -7.42 15.45 -6.74
CA THR A 114 -8.48 15.16 -5.75
C THR A 114 -8.08 14.06 -4.76
N GLY A 115 -6.87 13.49 -4.87
CA GLY A 115 -6.49 12.31 -4.08
C GLY A 115 -7.08 11.00 -4.60
N GLU A 116 -7.70 11.01 -5.79
CA GLU A 116 -8.23 9.84 -6.49
C GLU A 116 -7.24 9.25 -7.53
N GLU A 117 -6.05 9.84 -7.66
CA GLU A 117 -5.03 9.33 -8.58
C GLU A 117 -4.41 8.02 -8.05
N LYS A 118 -4.20 7.07 -8.96
CA LYS A 118 -3.70 5.74 -8.62
C LYS A 118 -2.29 5.83 -8.06
N LEU A 119 -2.11 5.45 -6.79
CA LEU A 119 -0.83 5.59 -6.10
C LEU A 119 0.19 4.58 -6.63
N PRO A 120 1.50 4.87 -6.53
CA PRO A 120 2.54 3.96 -7.01
C PRO A 120 2.48 2.54 -6.42
N PHE A 121 1.86 2.40 -5.25
CA PHE A 121 1.66 1.12 -4.57
C PHE A 121 0.31 0.45 -4.88
N GLN A 122 -0.58 1.09 -5.63
CA GLN A 122 -1.80 0.48 -6.20
C GLN A 122 -1.41 -0.38 -7.41
N LEU A 123 -0.68 -1.46 -7.16
CA LEU A 123 -0.11 -2.30 -8.19
C LEU A 123 -1.18 -2.79 -9.16
N LEU A 124 -2.23 -3.45 -8.65
CA LEU A 124 -3.28 -4.05 -9.48
C LEU A 124 -4.15 -3.00 -10.18
N GLY A 125 -4.40 -1.87 -9.51
CA GLY A 125 -5.18 -0.78 -10.06
C GLY A 125 -4.46 -0.04 -11.19
N THR A 126 -3.12 -0.02 -11.20
CA THR A 126 -2.32 0.78 -12.14
C THR A 126 -2.19 0.09 -13.51
N GLU A 127 -2.93 0.59 -14.50
CA GLU A 127 -3.00 0.00 -15.85
C GLU A 127 -1.64 -0.11 -16.55
N CYS A 128 -0.79 0.92 -16.44
CA CYS A 128 0.53 0.88 -17.07
C CYS A 128 1.43 -0.18 -16.45
N VAL A 129 1.33 -0.42 -15.14
CA VAL A 129 2.07 -1.50 -14.47
C VAL A 129 1.55 -2.86 -14.92
N MET A 130 0.23 -3.05 -15.01
CA MET A 130 -0.36 -4.30 -15.51
C MET A 130 -0.01 -4.56 -16.99
N ALA A 131 0.06 -3.52 -17.81
CA ALA A 131 0.54 -3.62 -19.19
C ALA A 131 2.03 -4.04 -19.26
N ILE A 132 2.91 -3.46 -18.43
CA ILE A 132 4.33 -3.85 -18.32
C ILE A 132 4.47 -5.31 -17.90
N LEU A 133 3.61 -5.79 -16.99
CA LEU A 133 3.60 -7.19 -16.55
C LEU A 133 2.96 -8.15 -17.57
N GLY A 134 2.47 -7.65 -18.71
CA GLY A 134 1.82 -8.46 -19.75
C GLY A 134 0.41 -8.94 -19.38
N LEU A 135 -0.20 -8.36 -18.35
CA LEU A 135 -1.54 -8.71 -17.87
C LEU A 135 -2.65 -7.86 -18.53
N GLY A 136 -2.28 -6.73 -19.15
CA GLY A 136 -3.19 -5.82 -19.85
C GLY A 136 -3.84 -4.76 -18.94
N PRO A 137 -4.38 -3.67 -19.51
CA PRO A 137 -5.12 -2.66 -18.75
C PRO A 137 -6.42 -3.25 -18.17
N GLY A 138 -6.88 -2.73 -17.03
CA GLY A 138 -8.12 -3.18 -16.39
C GLY A 138 -8.05 -4.55 -15.71
N PHE A 139 -6.85 -5.11 -15.48
CA PHE A 139 -6.67 -6.45 -14.90
C PHE A 139 -7.39 -6.64 -13.55
N ALA A 140 -7.34 -5.64 -12.65
CA ALA A 140 -8.05 -5.71 -11.37
C ALA A 140 -9.57 -5.82 -11.53
N GLU A 141 -10.15 -5.04 -12.46
CA GLU A 141 -11.57 -5.09 -12.79
C GLU A 141 -11.96 -6.43 -13.39
N GLU A 142 -11.11 -6.97 -14.27
CA GLU A 142 -11.33 -8.27 -14.88
C GLU A 142 -11.30 -9.40 -13.84
N ILE A 143 -10.37 -9.38 -12.88
CA ILE A 143 -10.38 -10.34 -11.74
C ILE A 143 -11.70 -10.24 -10.97
N ALA A 144 -12.09 -9.03 -10.57
CA ALA A 144 -13.32 -8.82 -9.81
C ALA A 144 -14.56 -9.27 -10.61
N ARG A 145 -14.58 -9.02 -11.91
CA ARG A 145 -15.64 -9.43 -12.83
C ARG A 145 -15.69 -10.94 -12.97
N LEU A 146 -14.55 -11.60 -13.14
CA LEU A 146 -14.47 -13.06 -13.25
C LEU A 146 -14.95 -13.73 -11.96
N GLU A 147 -14.50 -13.25 -10.80
CA GLU A 147 -14.91 -13.76 -9.50
C GLU A 147 -16.43 -13.65 -9.30
N ARG A 148 -17.02 -12.49 -9.61
CA ARG A 148 -18.47 -12.24 -9.47
C ARG A 148 -19.33 -13.04 -10.45
N ASN A 149 -18.78 -13.41 -11.60
CA ASN A 149 -19.49 -14.21 -12.62
C ASN A 149 -19.40 -15.72 -12.38
N VAL A 150 -18.61 -16.18 -11.40
CA VAL A 150 -18.63 -17.59 -11.01
C VAL A 150 -20.02 -17.88 -10.40
N PRO A 151 -20.81 -18.80 -11.01
CA PRO A 151 -22.11 -19.13 -10.45
C PRO A 151 -21.93 -19.66 -9.03
N PRO A 152 -22.80 -19.27 -8.08
CA PRO A 152 -22.72 -19.79 -6.73
C PRO A 152 -22.83 -21.31 -6.82
N VAL A 153 -21.75 -22.00 -6.43
CA VAL A 153 -21.78 -23.46 -6.29
C VAL A 153 -22.67 -23.72 -5.08
N TRP A 154 -23.95 -23.93 -5.33
CA TRP A 154 -24.86 -24.48 -4.33
C TRP A 154 -24.43 -25.92 -4.12
N SER A 155 -23.47 -26.12 -3.21
CA SER A 155 -23.23 -27.44 -2.65
C SER A 155 -24.55 -27.84 -1.98
N GLY A 156 -25.26 -28.79 -2.60
CA GLY A 156 -26.52 -29.29 -2.07
C GLY A 156 -26.27 -29.68 -0.63
N HIS A 157 -27.05 -29.12 0.29
CA HIS A 157 -26.88 -29.29 1.73
C HIS A 157 -27.20 -30.75 2.09
N SER A 158 -26.25 -31.65 1.84
CA SER A 158 -26.28 -32.97 2.43
C SER A 158 -25.76 -32.74 3.84
N SER A 159 -26.67 -32.71 4.82
CA SER A 159 -26.36 -32.73 6.24
C SER A 159 -25.59 -34.02 6.56
N ARG A 160 -24.32 -34.06 6.20
CA ARG A 160 -23.39 -35.10 6.59
C ARG A 160 -22.99 -34.77 8.02
N MET A 161 -23.20 -35.72 8.93
CA MET A 161 -22.58 -35.61 10.25
C MET A 161 -21.07 -35.64 10.05
N HIS A 162 -20.43 -34.48 10.19
CA HIS A 162 -18.99 -34.36 10.05
C HIS A 162 -18.33 -34.56 11.40
N LEU A 163 -17.60 -35.66 11.55
CA LEU A 163 -16.77 -35.89 12.71
C LEU A 163 -15.48 -35.09 12.53
N ILE A 164 -15.33 -33.99 13.27
CA ILE A 164 -14.09 -33.22 13.31
C ILE A 164 -13.10 -33.98 14.20
N GLN A 165 -11.96 -34.39 13.63
CA GLN A 165 -10.90 -35.01 14.42
C GLN A 165 -10.20 -33.96 15.29
N GLN A 166 -10.23 -34.15 16.61
CA GLN A 166 -9.69 -33.19 17.59
C GLN A 166 -8.22 -32.82 17.32
N GLN A 167 -7.39 -33.77 16.86
CA GLN A 167 -6.00 -33.51 16.53
C GLN A 167 -5.85 -32.49 15.38
N HIS A 168 -6.66 -32.61 14.32
CA HIS A 168 -6.61 -31.67 13.19
C HIS A 168 -7.09 -30.28 13.61
N ALA A 169 -8.08 -30.20 14.49
CA ALA A 169 -8.56 -28.94 15.04
C ALA A 169 -7.49 -28.25 15.91
N LEU A 170 -6.78 -29.00 16.77
CA LEU A 170 -5.66 -28.47 17.56
C LEU A 170 -4.52 -27.94 16.68
N MET A 171 -4.13 -28.71 15.67
CA MET A 171 -3.12 -28.26 14.71
C MET A 171 -3.59 -26.98 14.01
N ALA A 172 -4.85 -26.92 13.56
CA ALA A 172 -5.41 -25.76 12.88
C ALA A 172 -5.38 -24.53 13.80
N LEU A 173 -5.75 -24.69 15.08
CA LEU A 173 -5.67 -23.63 16.08
C LEU A 173 -4.24 -23.12 16.28
N ALA A 174 -3.26 -24.02 16.36
CA ALA A 174 -1.84 -23.66 16.49
C ALA A 174 -1.34 -22.87 15.26
N ALA A 175 -1.70 -23.31 14.06
CA ALA A 175 -1.38 -22.62 12.82
C ALA A 175 -2.06 -21.25 12.73
N PHE A 176 -3.33 -21.16 13.12
CA PHE A 176 -4.04 -19.88 13.19
C PHE A 176 -3.33 -18.90 14.13
N SER A 177 -2.90 -19.35 15.31
CA SER A 177 -2.11 -18.52 16.23
C SER A 177 -0.81 -18.01 15.59
N ARG A 178 -0.07 -18.91 14.93
CA ARG A 178 1.24 -18.59 14.35
C ARG A 178 1.16 -17.64 13.16
N TYR A 179 0.20 -17.84 12.27
CA TYR A 179 0.19 -17.22 10.95
C TYR A 179 -0.86 -16.12 10.77
N ILE A 180 -1.91 -16.07 11.60
CA ILE A 180 -3.03 -15.12 11.44
C ILE A 180 -3.16 -14.22 12.65
N HIS A 181 -3.21 -14.80 13.86
CA HIS A 181 -3.43 -14.04 15.09
C HIS A 181 -2.34 -12.99 15.36
N ILE A 182 -1.11 -13.26 14.89
CA ILE A 182 0.01 -12.32 15.02
C ILE A 182 -0.20 -10.99 14.27
N TRP A 183 -0.97 -11.03 13.18
CA TRP A 183 -1.37 -9.85 12.41
C TRP A 183 -2.64 -9.23 12.99
N TYR A 184 -3.60 -10.08 13.39
CA TYR A 184 -4.95 -9.66 13.79
C TYR A 184 -5.35 -10.26 15.16
N PRO A 185 -4.99 -9.62 16.28
CA PRO A 185 -5.23 -10.14 17.63
C PRO A 185 -6.68 -9.93 18.10
N ILE A 186 -7.66 -10.50 17.39
CA ILE A 186 -9.09 -10.26 17.63
C ILE A 186 -9.68 -11.14 18.75
N LEU A 187 -9.05 -12.27 19.06
CA LEU A 187 -9.57 -13.27 20.01
C LEU A 187 -9.28 -12.91 21.47
N HIS A 188 -10.09 -13.43 22.38
CA HIS A 188 -10.05 -13.14 23.81
C HIS A 188 -9.26 -14.18 24.63
N PRO A 189 -8.78 -13.83 25.84
CA PRO A 189 -8.08 -14.77 26.70
C PRO A 189 -8.96 -16.00 27.04
N GLY A 190 -8.38 -17.20 27.02
CA GLY A 190 -9.11 -18.45 27.27
C GLY A 190 -9.85 -19.04 26.05
N PHE A 191 -9.68 -18.43 24.86
CA PHE A 191 -10.31 -18.94 23.64
C PHE A 191 -9.92 -20.38 23.29
N SER A 192 -8.71 -20.87 23.64
CA SER A 192 -8.31 -22.27 23.38
C SER A 192 -9.26 -23.29 24.03
N THR A 193 -9.61 -23.09 25.30
CA THR A 193 -10.56 -23.95 26.01
C THR A 193 -11.94 -23.89 25.38
N ARG A 194 -12.38 -22.68 25.00
CA ARG A 194 -13.67 -22.48 24.35
C ARG A 194 -13.73 -23.15 22.97
N TYR A 195 -12.67 -23.01 22.18
CA TYR A 195 -12.51 -23.65 20.87
C TYR A 195 -12.61 -25.17 20.98
N LEU A 196 -11.89 -25.78 21.93
CA LEU A 196 -11.95 -27.24 22.14
C LEU A 196 -13.35 -27.69 22.58
N SER A 197 -14.00 -26.94 23.48
CA SER A 197 -15.38 -27.23 23.88
C SER A 197 -16.36 -27.15 22.70
N ILE A 198 -16.15 -26.22 21.76
CA ILE A 198 -17.00 -26.07 20.56
C ILE A 198 -16.78 -27.26 19.63
N ILE A 199 -15.53 -27.59 19.31
CA ILE A 199 -15.19 -28.65 18.36
C ILE A 199 -15.55 -30.04 18.88
N SER A 200 -15.46 -30.27 20.19
CA SER A 200 -15.87 -31.53 20.83
C SER A 200 -17.38 -31.62 21.11
N GLY A 201 -18.12 -30.52 20.98
CA GLY A 201 -19.54 -30.43 21.30
C GLY A 201 -20.48 -30.62 20.11
N THR A 202 -21.78 -30.42 20.32
CA THR A 202 -22.74 -30.34 19.21
C THR A 202 -22.62 -28.99 18.52
N LEU A 203 -22.26 -28.99 17.24
CA LEU A 203 -22.10 -27.79 16.40
C LEU A 203 -23.46 -27.16 16.04
N THR A 204 -24.15 -26.62 17.05
CA THR A 204 -25.41 -25.90 16.83
C THR A 204 -25.15 -24.61 16.07
N PRO A 205 -25.94 -24.28 15.03
CA PRO A 205 -25.74 -23.05 14.26
C PRO A 205 -25.81 -21.79 15.15
N GLY A 206 -24.76 -20.98 15.11
CA GLY A 206 -24.64 -19.80 15.96
C GLY A 206 -23.28 -19.12 15.83
N PRO A 207 -23.12 -17.88 16.32
CA PRO A 207 -21.89 -17.10 16.16
C PRO A 207 -20.68 -17.75 16.85
N GLU A 208 -20.87 -18.38 18.00
CA GLU A 208 -19.80 -19.10 18.72
C GLU A 208 -19.27 -20.30 17.94
N SER A 209 -20.16 -21.20 17.52
CA SER A 209 -19.80 -22.37 16.72
C SER A 209 -19.17 -21.95 15.39
N CYS A 210 -19.72 -20.91 14.75
CA CYS A 210 -19.20 -20.33 13.52
C CYS A 210 -17.77 -19.80 13.72
N LEU A 211 -17.51 -19.06 14.81
CA LEU A 211 -16.19 -18.52 15.13
C LEU A 211 -15.16 -19.63 15.30
N GLY A 212 -15.50 -20.67 16.07
CA GLY A 212 -14.63 -21.84 16.24
C GLY A 212 -14.32 -22.53 14.91
N LEU A 213 -15.34 -22.77 14.07
CA LEU A 213 -15.17 -23.39 12.75
C LEU A 213 -14.35 -22.51 11.80
N LEU A 214 -14.53 -21.19 11.81
CA LEU A 214 -13.75 -20.27 10.98
C LEU A 214 -12.28 -20.21 11.41
N VAL A 215 -12.00 -20.21 12.71
CA VAL A 215 -10.62 -20.35 13.21
C VAL A 215 -9.98 -21.66 12.73
N ALA A 216 -10.74 -22.76 12.76
CA ALA A 216 -10.29 -24.04 12.22
C ALA A 216 -10.06 -23.99 10.70
N ALA A 217 -10.96 -23.35 9.94
CA ALA A 217 -10.89 -23.23 8.50
C ALA A 217 -9.67 -22.43 8.04
N VAL A 218 -9.48 -21.22 8.61
CA VAL A 218 -8.33 -20.36 8.29
C VAL A 218 -7.03 -20.99 8.78
N GLY A 219 -7.04 -21.61 9.96
CA GLY A 219 -5.88 -22.34 10.49
C GLY A 219 -5.45 -23.50 9.61
N ALA A 220 -6.40 -24.32 9.15
CA ALA A 220 -6.15 -25.43 8.23
C ALA A 220 -5.64 -24.95 6.87
N LEU A 221 -6.10 -23.80 6.39
CA LEU A 221 -5.62 -23.18 5.14
C LEU A 221 -4.18 -22.67 5.31
N ALA A 222 -3.89 -21.96 6.40
CA ALA A 222 -2.55 -21.45 6.70
C ALA A 222 -1.51 -22.57 6.85
N GLN A 223 -1.88 -23.78 7.28
CA GLN A 223 -0.95 -24.91 7.30
C GLN A 223 -0.45 -25.32 5.92
N ARG A 224 -1.28 -25.19 4.88
CA ARG A 224 -0.95 -25.64 3.53
C ARG A 224 0.15 -24.79 2.92
N ASP A 225 0.05 -23.47 3.11
CA ASP A 225 0.99 -22.53 2.49
C ASP A 225 2.40 -22.59 3.10
N TYR A 226 2.52 -23.05 4.35
CA TYR A 226 3.81 -23.12 5.07
C TYR A 226 4.38 -24.55 5.20
N GLY A 227 3.63 -25.57 4.80
CA GLY A 227 4.03 -26.98 4.92
C GLY A 227 4.94 -27.46 3.78
N LEU A 228 6.21 -27.73 4.09
CA LEU A 228 7.10 -28.58 3.28
C LEU A 228 6.45 -29.97 3.09
N GLY A 229 5.88 -30.24 1.91
CA GLY A 229 5.61 -31.61 1.41
C GLY A 229 4.63 -32.47 2.22
N GLY A 230 3.79 -31.90 3.08
CA GLY A 230 2.78 -32.65 3.82
C GLY A 230 1.51 -32.87 2.98
N SER A 231 1.10 -34.13 2.80
CA SER A 231 -0.18 -34.53 2.18
C SER A 231 -1.40 -34.18 3.05
N GLY A 232 -1.53 -32.91 3.44
CA GLY A 232 -2.70 -32.43 4.17
C GLY A 232 -3.94 -32.62 3.29
N SER A 233 -4.95 -33.34 3.82
CA SER A 233 -6.21 -33.60 3.12
C SER A 233 -6.73 -32.32 2.45
N GLU A 234 -6.78 -32.32 1.11
CA GLU A 234 -7.08 -31.19 0.22
C GLU A 234 -8.41 -30.49 0.53
N ASN A 235 -9.28 -31.06 1.37
CA ASN A 235 -10.63 -30.53 1.64
C ASN A 235 -10.87 -30.11 3.10
N SER A 236 -9.89 -30.18 4.01
CA SER A 236 -10.15 -29.91 5.44
C SER A 236 -10.63 -28.47 5.73
N SER A 237 -10.05 -27.45 5.08
CA SER A 237 -10.47 -26.05 5.26
C SER A 237 -11.88 -25.79 4.69
N GLU A 238 -12.20 -26.38 3.54
CA GLU A 238 -13.50 -26.25 2.88
C GLU A 238 -14.61 -26.90 3.70
N LEU A 239 -14.35 -28.04 4.34
CA LEU A 239 -15.30 -28.71 5.24
C LEU A 239 -15.65 -27.84 6.44
N TYR A 240 -14.66 -27.23 7.09
CA TYR A 240 -14.92 -26.30 8.20
C TYR A 240 -15.71 -25.07 7.73
N LEU A 241 -15.36 -24.52 6.55
CA LEU A 241 -16.08 -23.40 5.97
C LEU A 241 -17.53 -23.75 5.67
N GLU A 242 -17.81 -24.90 5.05
CA GLU A 242 -19.17 -25.34 4.69
C GLU A 242 -20.07 -25.38 5.94
N VAL A 243 -19.59 -25.96 7.03
CA VAL A 243 -20.34 -26.01 8.30
C VAL A 243 -20.47 -24.62 8.93
N ALA A 244 -19.44 -23.78 8.86
CA ALA A 244 -19.49 -22.39 9.35
C ALA A 244 -20.53 -21.57 8.59
N MET A 245 -20.62 -21.74 7.27
CA MET A 245 -21.56 -21.04 6.38
C MET A 245 -23.02 -21.36 6.69
N ALA A 246 -23.32 -22.54 7.24
CA ALA A 246 -24.66 -22.86 7.73
C ALA A 246 -25.11 -21.95 8.90
N SER A 247 -24.16 -21.34 9.62
CA SER A 247 -24.43 -20.38 10.70
C SER A 247 -24.51 -18.93 10.21
N LEU A 248 -24.24 -18.65 8.93
CA LEU A 248 -24.15 -17.29 8.40
C LEU A 248 -25.44 -16.47 8.65
N PRO A 249 -26.67 -16.98 8.38
CA PRO A 249 -27.88 -16.19 8.63
C PRO A 249 -28.03 -15.74 10.10
N VAL A 250 -27.60 -16.57 11.04
CA VAL A 250 -27.60 -16.24 12.47
C VAL A 250 -26.55 -15.17 12.76
N VAL A 251 -25.33 -15.32 12.23
CA VAL A 251 -24.25 -14.32 12.36
C VAL A 251 -24.66 -12.94 11.84
N LEU A 252 -25.41 -12.88 10.72
CA LEU A 252 -25.85 -11.61 10.15
C LEU A 252 -26.81 -10.85 11.05
N THR A 253 -27.72 -11.56 11.72
CA THR A 253 -28.77 -10.98 12.57
C THR A 253 -28.32 -10.73 14.00
N ASP A 254 -27.35 -11.51 14.48
CA ASP A 254 -26.78 -11.40 15.82
C ASP A 254 -26.06 -10.06 16.05
N LYS A 255 -25.84 -9.65 17.30
CA LYS A 255 -25.21 -8.36 17.66
C LYS A 255 -24.00 -8.53 18.58
N SER A 256 -23.48 -9.75 18.70
CA SER A 256 -22.32 -10.05 19.53
C SER A 256 -21.01 -9.63 18.87
N ILE A 257 -19.93 -9.61 19.65
CA ILE A 257 -18.57 -9.43 19.13
C ILE A 257 -18.15 -10.65 18.29
N GLU A 258 -18.62 -11.85 18.65
CA GLU A 258 -18.35 -13.08 17.91
C GLU A 258 -18.88 -13.01 16.49
N SER A 259 -20.06 -12.40 16.27
CA SER A 259 -20.59 -12.19 14.92
C SER A 259 -19.71 -11.26 14.06
N VAL A 260 -19.10 -10.24 14.66
CA VAL A 260 -18.14 -9.34 13.98
C VAL A 260 -16.86 -10.11 13.65
N GLN A 261 -16.34 -10.88 14.59
CA GLN A 261 -15.15 -11.71 14.41
C GLN A 261 -15.36 -12.76 13.31
N CYS A 262 -16.55 -13.38 13.23
CA CYS A 262 -16.90 -14.31 12.15
C CYS A 262 -16.83 -13.65 10.77
N LEU A 263 -17.46 -12.48 10.60
CA LEU A 263 -17.43 -11.75 9.33
C LEU A 263 -16.01 -11.33 8.95
N PHE A 264 -15.21 -10.87 9.91
CA PHE A 264 -13.81 -10.56 9.68
C PHE A 264 -13.00 -11.80 9.25
N LEU A 265 -13.18 -12.94 9.91
CA LEU A 265 -12.48 -14.18 9.56
C LEU A 265 -12.94 -14.78 8.22
N LEU A 266 -14.20 -14.57 7.82
CA LEU A 266 -14.64 -14.86 6.46
C LEU A 266 -13.88 -14.00 5.45
N GLY A 267 -13.71 -12.71 5.73
CA GLY A 267 -12.84 -11.82 4.96
C GLY A 267 -11.43 -12.39 4.78
N ILE A 268 -10.77 -12.75 5.89
CA ILE A 268 -9.43 -13.36 5.89
C ILE A 268 -9.40 -14.69 5.12
N TYR A 269 -10.38 -15.57 5.33
CA TYR A 269 -10.46 -16.84 4.59
C TYR A 269 -10.49 -16.60 3.09
N HIS A 270 -11.34 -15.67 2.63
CA HIS A 270 -11.48 -15.34 1.22
C HIS A 270 -10.23 -14.65 0.65
N CYS A 271 -9.50 -13.86 1.44
CA CYS A 271 -8.16 -13.38 1.06
C CYS A 271 -7.19 -14.54 0.81
N CYS A 272 -7.14 -15.53 1.72
CA CYS A 272 -6.23 -16.67 1.60
C CYS A 272 -6.54 -17.58 0.40
N VAL A 273 -7.80 -17.67 -0.04
CA VAL A 273 -8.18 -18.40 -1.27
C VAL A 273 -8.23 -17.51 -2.52
N SER A 274 -7.64 -16.31 -2.47
CA SER A 274 -7.55 -15.35 -3.58
C SER A 274 -8.91 -14.97 -4.19
N LYS A 275 -9.91 -14.73 -3.34
CA LYS A 275 -11.26 -14.23 -3.68
C LYS A 275 -11.47 -12.82 -3.10
N PRO A 276 -10.83 -11.79 -3.69
CA PRO A 276 -10.79 -10.44 -3.12
C PRO A 276 -12.17 -9.76 -3.03
N SER A 277 -13.08 -10.02 -3.97
CA SER A 277 -14.43 -9.41 -3.96
C SER A 277 -15.25 -9.96 -2.80
N GLN A 278 -15.28 -11.28 -2.62
CA GLN A 278 -15.95 -11.93 -1.49
C GLN A 278 -15.32 -11.53 -0.16
N ALA A 279 -13.98 -11.45 -0.10
CA ALA A 279 -13.28 -10.99 1.08
C ALA A 279 -13.71 -9.57 1.47
N TYR A 280 -13.84 -8.69 0.47
CA TYR A 280 -14.28 -7.32 0.69
C TYR A 280 -15.74 -7.24 1.18
N ASP A 281 -16.66 -8.01 0.60
CA ASP A 281 -18.06 -8.02 1.02
C ASP A 281 -18.21 -8.35 2.52
N TYR A 282 -17.53 -9.40 2.99
CA TYR A 282 -17.55 -9.76 4.42
C TYR A 282 -16.85 -8.73 5.31
N THR A 283 -15.74 -8.15 4.83
CA THR A 283 -15.02 -7.09 5.56
C THR A 283 -15.90 -5.85 5.72
N MET A 284 -16.64 -5.47 4.69
CA MET A 284 -17.61 -4.37 4.72
C MET A 284 -18.73 -4.62 5.72
N MET A 285 -19.28 -5.84 5.74
CA MET A 285 -20.30 -6.24 6.71
C MET A 285 -19.76 -6.19 8.14
N ALA A 286 -18.52 -6.66 8.36
CA ALA A 286 -17.84 -6.58 9.65
C ALA A 286 -17.64 -5.12 10.09
N SER A 287 -17.23 -4.24 9.16
CA SER A 287 -17.01 -2.81 9.39
C SER A 287 -18.27 -2.11 9.88
N PHE A 288 -19.40 -2.26 9.18
CA PHE A 288 -20.66 -1.66 9.64
C PHE A 288 -21.09 -2.20 11.01
N LYS A 289 -20.90 -3.50 11.24
CA LYS A 289 -21.33 -4.16 12.47
C LYS A 289 -20.49 -3.71 13.68
N VAL A 290 -19.16 -3.62 13.54
CA VAL A 290 -18.28 -3.16 14.62
C VAL A 290 -18.49 -1.68 14.95
N GLN A 291 -18.69 -0.84 13.93
CA GLN A 291 -18.99 0.59 14.13
C GLN A 291 -20.30 0.79 14.91
N ASN A 292 -21.33 0.00 14.60
CA ASN A 292 -22.58 0.02 15.37
C ASN A 292 -22.38 -0.53 16.79
N LEU A 293 -21.61 -1.61 16.95
CA LEU A 293 -21.32 -2.18 18.26
C LEU A 293 -20.64 -1.16 19.17
N LEU A 294 -19.62 -0.44 18.68
CA LEU A 294 -18.89 0.59 19.45
C LEU A 294 -19.76 1.81 19.82
N LYS A 295 -20.80 2.12 19.04
CA LYS A 295 -21.76 3.19 19.38
C LYS A 295 -22.71 2.79 20.51
N HIS A 296 -23.07 1.51 20.61
CA HIS A 296 -24.07 1.02 21.55
C HIS A 296 -23.48 0.40 22.81
N VAL A 297 -22.28 -0.19 22.72
CA VAL A 297 -21.47 -0.55 23.88
C VAL A 297 -20.86 0.76 24.36
N GLY A 298 -21.61 1.52 25.16
CA GLY A 298 -21.11 2.74 25.79
C GLY A 298 -19.74 2.49 26.43
N ALA A 299 -18.90 3.53 26.53
CA ALA A 299 -17.48 3.51 26.93
C ALA A 299 -17.20 2.88 28.31
N SER A 300 -17.56 1.62 28.45
CA SER A 300 -17.44 0.78 29.62
C SER A 300 -16.15 0.00 29.46
N THR A 301 -15.35 -0.05 30.52
CA THR A 301 -14.05 -0.72 30.55
C THR A 301 -14.14 -2.26 30.49
N GLY A 302 -15.26 -2.80 30.02
CA GLY A 302 -15.52 -4.23 29.92
C GLY A 302 -14.69 -4.91 28.83
N GLU A 303 -14.46 -6.21 29.00
CA GLU A 303 -13.81 -7.05 27.99
C GLU A 303 -14.46 -7.01 26.59
N PRO A 304 -15.81 -7.04 26.43
CA PRO A 304 -16.41 -7.00 25.10
C PRO A 304 -16.12 -5.69 24.35
N TYR A 305 -16.00 -4.57 25.08
CA TYR A 305 -15.63 -3.28 24.48
C TYR A 305 -14.17 -3.30 23.99
N GLN A 306 -13.25 -3.88 24.77
CA GLN A 306 -11.84 -4.03 24.37
C GLN A 306 -11.69 -4.94 23.15
N GLN A 307 -12.47 -6.02 23.07
CA GLN A 307 -12.51 -6.87 21.87
C GLN A 307 -13.06 -6.12 20.65
N ALA A 308 -14.10 -5.31 20.83
CA ALA A 308 -14.64 -4.48 19.75
C ALA A 308 -13.62 -3.46 19.22
N ILE A 309 -12.80 -2.85 20.10
CA ILE A 309 -11.69 -1.97 19.69
C ILE A 309 -10.67 -2.75 18.85
N ARG A 310 -10.23 -3.94 19.30
CA ARG A 310 -9.28 -4.77 18.55
C ARG A 310 -9.84 -5.19 17.18
N ALA A 311 -11.11 -5.60 17.14
CA ALA A 311 -11.79 -5.95 15.90
C ALA A 311 -11.91 -4.74 14.96
N TYR A 312 -12.24 -3.55 15.46
CA TYR A 312 -12.34 -2.33 14.66
C TYR A 312 -11.02 -2.03 13.94
N TRP A 313 -9.90 -2.04 14.66
CA TRP A 313 -8.60 -1.78 14.06
C TRP A 313 -8.17 -2.88 13.08
N ALA A 314 -8.43 -4.15 13.37
CA ALA A 314 -8.15 -5.26 12.46
C ALA A 314 -8.96 -5.14 11.15
N ILE A 315 -10.24 -4.80 11.25
CA ILE A 315 -11.11 -4.58 10.09
C ILE A 315 -10.64 -3.37 9.29
N LEU A 316 -10.27 -2.25 9.95
CA LEU A 316 -9.75 -1.07 9.28
C LEU A 316 -8.48 -1.37 8.48
N LEU A 317 -7.56 -2.15 9.05
CA LEU A 317 -6.34 -2.56 8.36
C LEU A 317 -6.64 -3.41 7.12
N LEU A 318 -7.47 -4.45 7.26
CA LEU A 318 -7.85 -5.33 6.15
C LEU A 318 -8.63 -4.59 5.06
N GLU A 319 -9.62 -3.78 5.44
CA GLU A 319 -10.40 -2.96 4.51
C GLU A 319 -9.47 -2.04 3.72
N SER A 320 -8.54 -1.38 4.40
CA SER A 320 -7.62 -0.45 3.74
C SER A 320 -6.68 -1.16 2.76
N GLU A 321 -6.18 -2.36 3.08
CA GLU A 321 -5.36 -3.14 2.14
C GLU A 321 -6.13 -3.55 0.88
N LEU A 322 -7.36 -4.04 1.04
CA LEU A 322 -8.19 -4.44 -0.10
C LEU A 322 -8.56 -3.24 -0.98
N ARG A 323 -8.92 -2.11 -0.37
CA ARG A 323 -9.33 -0.88 -1.07
C ARG A 323 -8.21 -0.21 -1.86
N VAL A 324 -6.96 -0.42 -1.47
CA VAL A 324 -5.83 0.10 -2.23
C VAL A 324 -5.76 -0.57 -3.61
N GLN A 325 -6.15 -1.83 -3.72
CA GLN A 325 -5.97 -2.61 -4.96
C GLN A 325 -7.26 -2.73 -5.78
N LEU A 326 -8.42 -2.52 -5.16
CA LEU A 326 -9.74 -2.74 -5.76
C LEU A 326 -10.55 -1.44 -5.77
N ASP A 327 -11.23 -1.19 -6.88
CA ASP A 327 -12.20 -0.10 -6.96
C ASP A 327 -13.54 -0.53 -6.31
N VAL A 328 -13.70 -0.16 -5.04
CA VAL A 328 -14.82 -0.60 -4.20
C VAL A 328 -15.31 0.52 -3.26
N VAL A 329 -16.57 0.41 -2.82
CA VAL A 329 -17.27 1.44 -2.04
C VAL A 329 -16.81 1.49 -0.59
N GLU A 330 -16.56 2.69 -0.05
CA GLU A 330 -16.11 2.85 1.34
C GLU A 330 -17.17 2.51 2.40
N SER A 331 -16.75 1.90 3.51
CA SER A 331 -17.62 1.73 4.69
C SER A 331 -17.74 3.00 5.55
N GLY A 332 -16.82 3.95 5.36
CA GLY A 332 -16.65 5.11 6.23
C GLY A 332 -15.98 4.78 7.58
N ILE A 333 -15.33 3.62 7.73
CA ILE A 333 -14.65 3.22 8.99
C ILE A 333 -13.64 4.24 9.49
N TRP A 334 -12.96 4.93 8.58
CA TRP A 334 -11.99 6.00 8.87
C TRP A 334 -12.61 7.20 9.59
N ASN A 335 -13.92 7.45 9.47
CA ASN A 335 -14.59 8.58 10.12
C ASN A 335 -14.61 8.52 11.67
N GLN A 336 -14.21 7.38 12.25
CA GLN A 336 -14.19 7.16 13.70
C GLN A 336 -12.77 6.93 14.24
N ASP A 337 -11.72 6.95 13.41
CA ASP A 337 -10.40 6.50 13.82
C ASP A 337 -9.83 7.35 14.97
N ASP A 338 -10.05 8.66 14.96
CA ASP A 338 -9.67 9.58 16.04
C ASP A 338 -10.47 9.37 17.35
N LYS A 339 -11.64 8.74 17.27
CA LYS A 339 -12.55 8.55 18.44
C LYS A 339 -12.36 7.18 19.08
N VAL A 340 -11.92 6.18 18.32
CA VAL A 340 -11.66 4.84 18.83
C VAL A 340 -10.26 4.80 19.44
N ALA A 341 -10.19 4.41 20.72
CA ALA A 341 -8.90 4.29 21.41
C ALA A 341 -7.98 3.26 20.71
N LEU A 342 -6.67 3.42 20.85
CA LEU A 342 -5.71 2.43 20.37
C LEU A 342 -5.90 1.09 21.11
N PRO A 343 -5.72 -0.05 20.41
CA PRO A 343 -6.00 -1.36 20.96
C PRO A 343 -4.93 -1.78 21.97
N ASN A 344 -5.37 -2.39 23.07
CA ASN A 344 -4.47 -3.12 23.96
C ASN A 344 -4.52 -4.62 23.64
N SER A 345 -3.51 -5.10 22.93
CA SER A 345 -3.39 -6.51 22.55
C SER A 345 -2.69 -7.37 23.61
N ARG A 346 -2.15 -6.80 24.71
CA ARG A 346 -1.59 -7.62 25.81
C ARG A 346 -2.60 -8.55 26.45
N ARG A 347 -3.88 -8.22 26.33
CA ARG A 347 -5.00 -9.01 26.82
C ARG A 347 -5.71 -9.75 25.69
N ALA A 348 -5.07 -9.93 24.53
CA ALA A 348 -5.56 -10.83 23.49
C ALA A 348 -5.29 -12.29 23.87
N TRP A 349 -5.93 -13.21 23.14
CA TRP A 349 -5.71 -14.64 23.24
C TRP A 349 -4.23 -15.03 23.09
N GLN A 350 -3.81 -16.05 23.82
CA GLN A 350 -2.51 -16.70 23.68
C GLN A 350 -2.74 -18.19 23.47
N PHE A 351 -1.95 -18.77 22.58
CA PHE A 351 -1.99 -20.20 22.34
C PHE A 351 -1.17 -20.91 23.42
N ASP A 352 -1.86 -21.55 24.37
CA ASP A 352 -1.22 -22.33 25.42
C ASP A 352 -0.84 -23.73 24.91
N ILE A 353 0.46 -24.02 24.86
CA ILE A 353 1.01 -25.32 24.41
C ILE A 353 0.45 -26.50 25.23
N ASP A 354 0.11 -26.26 26.51
CA ASP A 354 -0.44 -27.26 27.43
C ASP A 354 -1.83 -27.80 27.01
N THR A 355 -2.53 -27.11 26.11
CA THR A 355 -3.81 -27.60 25.55
C THR A 355 -3.65 -28.71 24.51
N GLY A 356 -2.41 -29.08 24.15
CA GLY A 356 -2.10 -30.10 23.14
C GLY A 356 -1.51 -31.42 23.66
N SER A 357 -1.30 -31.59 24.97
CA SER A 357 -0.70 -32.83 25.50
C SER A 357 -1.77 -33.71 26.18
N PRO A 358 -2.04 -34.93 25.68
CA PRO A 358 -2.75 -35.92 26.48
C PRO A 358 -1.78 -36.44 27.55
N GLU A 359 -2.20 -36.37 28.82
CA GLU A 359 -1.51 -36.84 30.03
C GLU A 359 -0.48 -35.88 30.66
N SER A 360 -0.93 -35.14 31.69
CA SER A 360 -0.31 -35.22 33.02
C SER A 360 -1.18 -34.52 34.06
N THR A 361 -1.84 -35.34 34.88
CA THR A 361 -2.31 -34.93 36.19
C THR A 361 -1.12 -34.83 37.13
N ASN A 362 -1.06 -33.74 37.91
CA ASN A 362 -0.30 -33.56 39.15
C ASN A 362 1.24 -33.48 39.07
N THR A 363 1.81 -32.28 38.92
CA THR A 363 2.82 -31.76 39.87
C THR A 363 2.99 -30.24 39.72
N SER A 364 3.09 -29.52 40.84
CA SER A 364 3.36 -28.08 40.92
C SER A 364 4.74 -27.69 40.34
N PRO A 365 4.98 -26.39 40.05
CA PRO A 365 5.94 -25.95 39.05
C PRO A 365 7.35 -25.80 39.66
N ALA A 366 8.31 -26.57 39.16
CA ALA A 366 9.72 -26.30 39.36
C ALA A 366 10.54 -26.90 38.21
N GLY A 367 11.18 -26.02 37.44
CA GLY A 367 12.37 -26.38 36.68
C GLY A 367 12.18 -26.76 35.21
N SER A 368 11.84 -25.77 34.37
CA SER A 368 12.41 -25.71 33.02
C SER A 368 13.10 -24.37 32.87
N ILE A 369 14.43 -24.44 32.78
CA ILE A 369 15.31 -23.33 32.48
C ILE A 369 14.98 -22.89 31.05
N MET A 370 14.06 -21.94 30.90
CA MET A 370 13.86 -21.23 29.65
C MET A 370 14.87 -20.08 29.58
N SER A 371 15.59 -20.06 28.48
CA SER A 371 16.58 -19.04 28.08
C SER A 371 16.08 -17.63 28.39
N ALA A 372 16.93 -16.82 29.03
CA ALA A 372 16.65 -15.45 29.45
C ALA A 372 16.59 -14.42 28.28
N ALA A 373 16.11 -14.80 27.10
CA ALA A 373 16.13 -13.93 25.91
C ALA A 373 14.99 -14.13 24.89
N GLU A 374 13.90 -14.82 25.21
CA GLU A 374 12.72 -14.86 24.33
C GLU A 374 11.68 -13.82 24.79
N ILE A 375 11.49 -12.78 23.98
CA ILE A 375 10.46 -11.76 24.23
C ILE A 375 9.08 -12.42 24.08
N PRO A 376 8.13 -12.21 25.01
CA PRO A 376 6.82 -12.83 24.94
C PRO A 376 6.14 -12.55 23.60
N GLN A 377 5.58 -13.59 22.95
CA GLN A 377 4.86 -13.48 21.65
C GLN A 377 3.81 -12.36 21.66
N ASN A 378 3.19 -12.14 22.82
CA ASN A 378 2.21 -11.09 23.05
C ASN A 378 2.77 -9.66 22.87
N ASP A 379 3.97 -9.39 23.38
CA ASP A 379 4.62 -8.09 23.20
C ASP A 379 4.94 -7.85 21.73
N ARG A 380 5.32 -8.90 21.00
CA ARG A 380 5.53 -8.83 19.55
C ARG A 380 4.23 -8.57 18.79
N THR A 381 3.17 -9.33 19.05
CA THR A 381 1.85 -9.15 18.43
C THR A 381 1.30 -7.74 18.68
N GLN A 382 1.39 -7.24 19.91
CA GLN A 382 0.98 -5.87 20.21
C GLN A 382 1.85 -4.84 19.49
N SER A 383 3.17 -5.01 19.53
CA SER A 383 4.10 -4.07 18.88
C SER A 383 3.84 -3.98 17.38
N PHE A 384 3.65 -5.12 16.72
CA PHE A 384 3.34 -5.16 15.29
C PHE A 384 1.99 -4.49 14.99
N PHE A 385 0.94 -4.87 15.73
CA PHE A 385 -0.41 -4.35 15.48
C PHE A 385 -0.48 -2.82 15.63
N LEU A 386 0.19 -2.25 16.64
CA LEU A 386 0.28 -0.80 16.81
C LEU A 386 1.17 -0.13 15.76
N ALA A 387 2.28 -0.77 15.36
CA ALA A 387 3.14 -0.28 14.29
C ALA A 387 2.39 -0.24 12.95
N GLU A 388 1.57 -1.25 12.66
CA GLU A 388 0.77 -1.30 11.45
C GLU A 388 -0.35 -0.26 11.45
N ILE A 389 -1.08 -0.09 12.57
CA ILE A 389 -2.11 0.96 12.69
C ILE A 389 -1.52 2.36 12.46
N SER A 390 -0.38 2.64 13.08
CA SER A 390 0.30 3.94 12.91
C SER A 390 0.81 4.12 11.48
N MET A 391 1.40 3.10 10.87
CA MET A 391 1.79 3.11 9.45
C MET A 391 0.60 3.35 8.53
N ARG A 392 -0.53 2.68 8.78
CA ARG A 392 -1.74 2.84 7.99
C ARG A 392 -2.26 4.27 8.02
N ARG A 393 -2.22 4.92 9.19
CA ARG A 393 -2.59 6.34 9.34
C ARG A 393 -1.65 7.27 8.57
N MET A 394 -0.35 6.96 8.53
CA MET A 394 0.60 7.72 7.71
C MET A 394 0.31 7.56 6.21
N LEU A 395 0.07 6.33 5.74
CA LEU A 395 -0.33 6.06 4.36
C LEU A 395 -1.65 6.74 4.00
N HIS A 396 -2.62 6.80 4.92
CA HIS A 396 -3.88 7.48 4.67
C HIS A 396 -3.72 8.98 4.40
N ARG A 397 -2.70 9.62 4.98
CA ARG A 397 -2.41 11.07 4.80
C ARG A 397 -1.22 11.39 3.91
N CYS A 398 -0.52 10.39 3.35
CA CYS A 398 0.75 10.61 2.65
C CYS A 398 0.64 11.51 1.41
N ASN A 399 -0.53 11.55 0.77
CA ASN A 399 -0.78 12.39 -0.41
C ASN A 399 -1.17 13.84 -0.09
N THR A 400 -1.14 14.24 1.18
CA THR A 400 -1.50 15.61 1.59
C THR A 400 -0.40 16.63 1.36
N ALA A 401 0.72 16.24 0.73
CA ALA A 401 1.85 17.09 0.33
C ALA A 401 1.52 18.05 -0.84
N ILE A 402 0.38 18.72 -0.75
CA ILE A 402 -0.19 19.61 -1.77
C ILE A 402 -0.73 20.89 -1.13
N ARG A 403 -0.80 21.95 -1.94
CA ARG A 403 -1.43 23.23 -1.57
C ARG A 403 -2.29 23.74 -2.71
N LYS A 404 -3.30 24.55 -2.39
CA LYS A 404 -4.10 25.27 -3.41
C LYS A 404 -3.46 26.63 -3.71
N SER A 405 -3.30 26.93 -4.99
CA SER A 405 -2.87 28.22 -5.52
C SER A 405 -4.01 29.26 -5.40
N SER A 406 -3.67 30.55 -5.57
CA SER A 406 -4.65 31.64 -5.61
C SER A 406 -5.70 31.49 -6.73
N HIS A 407 -5.37 30.71 -7.76
CA HIS A 407 -6.26 30.41 -8.89
C HIS A 407 -7.01 29.08 -8.73
N GLY A 408 -6.89 28.40 -7.58
CA GLY A 408 -7.56 27.11 -7.32
C GLY A 408 -6.74 25.88 -7.72
N GLU A 409 -5.67 26.07 -8.50
CA GLU A 409 -4.75 25.00 -8.93
C GLU A 409 -4.09 24.29 -7.75
N VAL A 410 -4.03 22.96 -7.79
CA VAL A 410 -3.31 22.18 -6.77
C VAL A 410 -1.86 22.05 -7.18
N VAL A 411 -0.95 22.39 -6.27
CA VAL A 411 0.50 22.41 -6.51
C VAL A 411 1.18 21.60 -5.43
N TYR A 412 2.26 20.90 -5.78
CA TYR A 412 3.13 20.24 -4.82
C TYR A 412 3.59 21.21 -3.72
N ALA A 413 3.61 20.73 -2.48
CA ALA A 413 4.04 21.49 -1.31
C ALA A 413 5.28 20.84 -0.67
N PRO A 414 6.50 21.24 -1.07
CA PRO A 414 7.74 20.64 -0.59
C PRO A 414 7.90 20.64 0.94
N SER A 415 7.45 21.70 1.61
CA SER A 415 7.52 21.81 3.06
C SER A 415 6.62 20.80 3.78
N ILE A 416 5.46 20.49 3.20
CA ILE A 416 4.56 19.46 3.76
C ILE A 416 5.15 18.07 3.52
N ALA A 417 5.72 17.83 2.34
CA ALA A 417 6.40 16.57 2.03
C ALA A 417 7.56 16.29 3.00
N LEU A 418 8.40 17.31 3.27
CA LEU A 418 9.50 17.20 4.22
C LEU A 418 9.00 16.88 5.64
N GLU A 419 7.92 17.53 6.08
CA GLU A 419 7.30 17.25 7.38
C GLU A 419 6.72 15.83 7.47
N LEU A 420 6.07 15.34 6.40
CA LEU A 420 5.57 13.97 6.34
C LEU A 420 6.72 12.94 6.35
N GLU A 421 7.83 13.23 5.66
CA GLU A 421 9.03 12.38 5.68
C GLU A 421 9.65 12.34 7.09
N LEU A 422 9.76 13.50 7.77
CA LEU A 422 10.23 13.56 9.16
C LEU A 422 9.38 12.70 10.09
N GLN A 423 8.05 12.77 9.98
CA GLN A 423 7.16 11.94 10.79
C GLN A 423 7.30 10.44 10.49
N LEU A 424 7.57 10.08 9.23
CA LEU A 424 7.80 8.70 8.81
C LEU A 424 9.13 8.16 9.36
N ASP A 425 10.17 8.98 9.37
CA ASP A 425 11.47 8.64 9.94
C ASP A 425 11.40 8.54 11.47
N GLU A 426 10.72 9.48 12.14
CA GLU A 426 10.44 9.39 13.58
C GLU A 426 9.67 8.13 13.93
N TRP A 427 8.62 7.78 13.15
CA TRP A 427 7.88 6.54 13.34
C TRP A 427 8.80 5.33 13.31
N TYR A 428 9.74 5.27 12.36
CA TYR A 428 10.71 4.18 12.26
C TYR A 428 11.62 4.13 13.50
N ASP A 429 12.09 5.28 13.98
CA ASP A 429 12.95 5.38 15.15
C ASP A 429 12.24 4.97 16.46
N TYR A 430 10.92 5.13 16.53
CA TYR A 430 10.09 4.66 17.66
C TYR A 430 9.72 3.18 17.60
N LEU A 431 9.97 2.46 16.48
CA LEU A 431 9.62 1.04 16.39
C LEU A 431 10.37 0.19 17.42
N PRO A 432 9.69 -0.65 18.20
CA PRO A 432 10.35 -1.62 19.08
C PRO A 432 11.28 -2.55 18.30
N HIS A 433 12.40 -2.96 18.92
CA HIS A 433 13.38 -3.85 18.29
C HIS A 433 12.78 -5.15 17.73
N VAL A 434 11.69 -5.64 18.32
CA VAL A 434 11.00 -6.88 17.90
C VAL A 434 10.30 -6.81 16.54
N VAL A 435 10.04 -5.61 16.03
CA VAL A 435 9.37 -5.37 14.74
C VAL A 435 10.15 -4.39 13.86
N ARG A 436 11.27 -3.88 14.35
CA ARG A 436 12.13 -2.97 13.60
C ARG A 436 12.86 -3.73 12.50
N PHE A 437 12.77 -3.24 11.28
CA PHE A 437 13.42 -3.81 10.11
C PHE A 437 14.69 -3.04 9.74
N GLN A 438 15.59 -3.68 8.99
CA GLN A 438 16.77 -3.02 8.45
C GLN A 438 16.38 -2.15 7.23
N GLN A 439 16.77 -0.87 7.26
CA GLN A 439 16.63 0.03 6.11
C GLN A 439 17.56 -0.38 4.97
N LEU A 440 17.08 -0.26 3.73
CA LEU A 440 17.84 -0.53 2.52
C LEU A 440 18.93 0.53 2.35
N GLN A 441 20.20 0.10 2.34
CA GLN A 441 21.31 0.93 1.90
C GLN A 441 21.53 0.71 0.40
N VAL A 442 21.28 1.76 -0.39
CA VAL A 442 21.32 1.74 -1.87
C VAL A 442 22.65 1.21 -2.43
N ASN A 443 23.74 1.33 -1.67
CA ASN A 443 25.08 0.91 -2.11
C ASN A 443 25.36 -0.60 -1.99
N ASN A 444 24.54 -1.38 -1.27
CA ASN A 444 24.79 -2.80 -0.97
C ASN A 444 23.60 -3.71 -1.35
N LEU A 445 22.97 -3.47 -2.50
CA LEU A 445 21.86 -4.31 -2.99
C LEU A 445 22.33 -5.70 -3.47
N ALA A 446 23.62 -5.86 -3.81
CA ALA A 446 24.18 -7.10 -4.36
C ALA A 446 24.61 -8.14 -3.30
N ASP A 447 24.83 -7.74 -2.04
CA ASP A 447 25.34 -8.61 -0.95
C ASP A 447 24.26 -9.00 0.09
N ASN A 448 22.98 -8.70 -0.18
CA ASN A 448 21.90 -8.88 0.81
C ASN A 448 21.28 -10.30 0.79
N ASP A 449 22.10 -11.34 0.98
CA ASP A 449 21.62 -12.70 1.27
C ASP A 449 20.72 -12.77 2.52
N ASN A 450 20.78 -11.76 3.39
CA ASN A 450 19.90 -11.58 4.55
C ASN A 450 18.41 -11.32 4.20
N LEU A 451 18.08 -11.03 2.94
CA LEU A 451 16.67 -10.88 2.52
C LEU A 451 15.88 -12.20 2.59
N LEU A 452 16.56 -13.35 2.38
CA LEU A 452 15.95 -14.68 2.40
C LEU A 452 15.54 -15.15 3.80
N TYR A 453 16.07 -14.54 4.85
CA TYR A 453 15.84 -14.92 6.25
C TYR A 453 15.09 -13.85 7.07
N ALA A 454 14.65 -12.77 6.43
CA ALA A 454 13.92 -11.71 7.12
C ALA A 454 12.52 -12.18 7.53
N GLU A 455 12.11 -11.82 8.75
CA GLU A 455 10.80 -12.20 9.26
C GLU A 455 9.66 -11.54 8.44
N PRO A 456 8.57 -12.26 8.10
CA PRO A 456 7.45 -11.73 7.33
C PRO A 456 6.89 -10.38 7.82
N LEU A 457 6.75 -10.21 9.14
CA LEU A 457 6.26 -8.95 9.74
C LEU A 457 7.18 -7.76 9.44
N SER A 458 8.49 -7.98 9.58
CA SER A 458 9.52 -6.98 9.33
C SER A 458 9.58 -6.63 7.84
N ILE A 459 9.44 -7.63 6.96
CA ILE A 459 9.35 -7.40 5.51
C ILE A 459 8.14 -6.54 5.18
N PHE A 460 6.98 -6.85 5.75
CA PHE A 460 5.75 -6.10 5.51
C PHE A 460 5.89 -4.64 5.93
N LEU A 461 6.32 -4.35 7.17
CA LEU A 461 6.50 -2.97 7.64
C LEU A 461 7.52 -2.19 6.79
N ARG A 462 8.58 -2.87 6.33
CA ARG A 462 9.58 -2.27 5.44
C ARG A 462 8.97 -1.87 4.09
N VAL A 463 8.17 -2.75 3.49
CA VAL A 463 7.46 -2.45 2.22
C VAL A 463 6.56 -1.23 2.44
N GLN A 464 5.75 -1.23 3.48
CA GLN A 464 4.83 -0.12 3.78
C GLN A 464 5.57 1.20 4.02
N TYR A 465 6.71 1.18 4.72
CA TYR A 465 7.55 2.37 4.92
C TYR A 465 8.01 2.98 3.59
N TYR A 466 8.53 2.17 2.67
CA TYR A 466 8.97 2.68 1.37
C TYR A 466 7.82 3.06 0.44
N CYS A 467 6.68 2.36 0.51
CA CYS A 467 5.46 2.77 -0.17
C CYS A 467 4.99 4.15 0.32
N CYS A 468 5.00 4.38 1.63
CA CYS A 468 4.65 5.67 2.22
C CYS A 468 5.62 6.76 1.76
N LYS A 469 6.92 6.50 1.84
CA LYS A 469 7.97 7.42 1.39
C LYS A 469 7.81 7.81 -0.08
N LEU A 470 7.56 6.83 -0.95
CA LEU A 470 7.32 7.08 -2.37
C LEU A 470 6.07 7.94 -2.60
N SER A 471 4.99 7.67 -1.88
CA SER A 471 3.73 8.39 -2.03
C SER A 471 3.75 9.82 -1.50
N ILE A 472 4.55 10.11 -0.46
CA ILE A 472 4.78 11.49 0.00
C ILE A 472 5.28 12.40 -1.14
N TYR A 473 6.14 11.87 -2.02
CA TYR A 473 6.72 12.61 -3.14
C TYR A 473 5.99 12.42 -4.47
N TRP A 474 4.96 11.59 -4.51
CA TRP A 474 4.18 11.36 -5.73
C TRP A 474 3.62 12.65 -6.35
N PRO A 475 3.11 13.63 -5.58
CA PRO A 475 2.63 14.89 -6.16
C PRO A 475 3.72 15.69 -6.88
N ALA A 476 4.99 15.56 -6.45
CA ALA A 476 6.12 16.23 -7.11
C ALA A 476 6.43 15.60 -8.47
N ILE A 477 6.39 14.26 -8.55
CA ILE A 477 6.59 13.51 -9.80
C ILE A 477 5.48 13.87 -10.78
N TYR A 478 4.23 13.82 -10.33
CA TYR A 478 3.07 14.13 -11.15
C TYR A 478 3.12 15.56 -11.70
N GLN A 479 3.40 16.56 -10.86
CA GLN A 479 3.54 17.94 -11.32
C GLN A 479 4.67 18.08 -12.36
N SER A 480 5.80 17.38 -12.17
CA SER A 480 6.91 17.41 -13.12
C SER A 480 6.53 16.83 -14.49
N ILE A 481 5.63 15.84 -14.52
CA ILE A 481 5.10 15.26 -15.78
C ILE A 481 4.19 16.28 -16.46
N GLN A 482 3.26 16.91 -15.73
CA GLN A 482 2.38 17.94 -16.30
C GLN A 482 3.12 19.16 -16.85
N ASP A 483 4.17 19.61 -16.14
CA ASP A 483 5.00 20.76 -16.56
C ASP A 483 5.80 20.47 -17.86
N VAL A 484 5.99 19.20 -18.25
CA VAL A 484 6.67 18.81 -19.49
C VAL A 484 5.72 18.81 -20.70
N ASP A 485 4.43 18.58 -20.46
CA ASP A 485 3.40 18.55 -21.50
C ASP A 485 2.82 19.95 -21.83
N ALA A 486 3.17 20.98 -21.05
CA ALA A 486 2.76 22.40 -21.21
C ALA A 486 3.85 23.26 -21.90
#